data_AF-A0A239P4C0-F1
#
_entry.id   AF-A0A239P4C0-F1
#
_cell.length_a   1.000
_cell.length_b   1.000
_cell.length_c   1.000
_cell.angle_alpha   90.00
_cell.angle_beta   90.00
_cell.angle_gamma   90.00
#
_symmetry.space_group_name_H-M   'P 1'
#
loop_
_entity.id
_entity.type
_entity.pdbx_description
1 polymer ?
#
loop_
_entity_poly.entity_id
_entity_poly.type
_entity_poly.pdbx_seq_one_letter_code
_entity_poly.pdbx_strand_id
1 'polypeptide(L)'
;MITIEPPSCSSSLVFIGRNGRGQWVAQEQNGLFGGLFVSRANAVRYALFENGHRPESIIEIAGLIELDMNALPFTAATSVERLQQRRVA
;
A
#
# COMPACT_ATOMS: atom_id res chain seq x y z
N MET A 1 2.51 10.83 -37.78
CA MET A 1 2.70 11.10 -36.34
C MET A 1 2.27 9.85 -35.62
N ILE A 2 3.23 9.10 -35.05
CA ILE A 2 2.94 7.85 -34.36
C ILE A 2 2.47 8.26 -32.98
N THR A 3 1.16 8.20 -32.72
CA THR A 3 0.65 8.32 -31.36
C THR A 3 1.14 7.09 -30.62
N ILE A 4 2.27 7.23 -29.93
CA ILE A 4 2.64 6.38 -28.81
C ILE A 4 1.54 6.61 -27.78
N GLU A 5 0.46 5.86 -27.90
CA GLU A 5 -0.50 5.65 -26.81
C GLU A 5 0.36 5.25 -25.62
N PRO A 6 0.41 6.05 -24.53
CA PRO A 6 1.07 5.58 -23.32
C PRO A 6 0.41 4.24 -23.02
N PRO A 7 1.17 3.17 -22.70
CA PRO A 7 0.54 1.89 -22.40
C PRO A 7 -0.53 2.19 -21.37
N SER A 8 -1.80 2.02 -21.74
CA SER A 8 -2.96 2.21 -20.86
C SER A 8 -3.01 1.04 -19.87
N CYS A 9 -1.86 0.74 -19.27
CA CYS A 9 -1.66 -0.13 -18.15
C CYS A 9 -1.83 0.77 -16.94
N SER A 10 -3.07 1.10 -16.58
CA SER A 10 -3.39 1.50 -15.21
C SER A 10 -3.21 0.26 -14.31
N SER A 11 -1.99 -0.24 -14.23
CA SER A 11 -1.61 -1.32 -13.34
C SER A 11 -1.55 -0.71 -11.95
N SER A 12 -2.63 -0.82 -11.19
CA SER A 12 -2.63 -0.35 -9.82
C SER A 12 -1.60 -1.16 -9.03
N LEU A 13 -0.58 -0.50 -8.50
CA LEU A 13 0.44 -1.19 -7.71
C LEU A 13 -0.14 -1.53 -6.34
N VAL A 14 0.08 -2.76 -5.89
CA VAL A 14 -0.38 -3.23 -4.58
C VAL A 14 0.84 -3.55 -3.73
N PHE A 15 0.96 -2.85 -2.62
CA PHE A 15 1.99 -3.05 -1.62
C PHE A 15 1.55 -4.09 -0.59
N ILE A 16 2.45 -5.00 -0.25
CA ILE A 16 2.23 -6.00 0.79
C ILE A 16 3.36 -5.92 1.79
N GLY A 17 3.05 -5.94 3.08
CA GLY A 17 4.10 -5.96 4.11
C GLY A 17 3.50 -6.16 5.49
N ARG A 18 4.28 -5.87 6.53
CA ARG A 18 3.86 -6.05 7.93
C ARG A 18 3.69 -4.70 8.62
N ASN A 19 2.61 -4.57 9.38
CA ASN A 19 2.38 -3.39 10.22
C ASN A 19 3.09 -3.50 11.58
N GLY A 20 3.03 -2.44 12.39
CA GLY A 20 3.70 -2.40 13.71
C GLY A 20 3.15 -3.40 14.72
N ARG A 21 2.01 -4.00 14.40
CA ARG A 21 1.34 -5.03 15.18
C ARG A 21 1.67 -6.45 14.68
N GLY A 22 2.52 -6.58 13.65
CA GLY A 22 2.93 -7.85 13.05
C GLY A 22 1.90 -8.49 12.13
N GLN A 23 0.80 -7.80 11.83
CA GLN A 23 -0.22 -8.24 10.87
C GLN A 23 0.24 -7.92 9.45
N TRP A 24 -0.21 -8.72 8.49
CA TRP A 24 0.05 -8.46 7.08
C TRP A 24 -0.92 -7.41 6.56
N VAL A 25 -0.43 -6.47 5.77
CA VAL A 25 -1.24 -5.46 5.08
C VAL A 25 -1.10 -5.73 3.59
N ALA A 26 -2.21 -5.68 2.87
CA ALA A 26 -2.18 -5.45 1.42
C ALA A 26 -2.89 -4.13 1.15
N GLN A 27 -2.30 -3.26 0.34
CA GLN A 27 -2.87 -1.95 0.04
C GLN A 27 -2.48 -1.54 -1.37
N GLU A 28 -3.46 -1.07 -2.14
CA GLU A 28 -3.20 -0.39 -3.41
C GLU A 28 -2.58 1.00 -3.19
N GLN A 29 -1.74 1.45 -4.13
CA GLN A 29 -0.94 2.67 -4.03
C GLN A 29 -1.75 3.93 -3.68
N ASN A 30 -3.00 4.04 -4.13
CA ASN A 30 -3.89 5.17 -3.88
C ASN A 30 -4.89 4.89 -2.76
N GLY A 31 -4.79 3.74 -2.08
CA GLY A 31 -5.71 3.34 -1.02
C GLY A 31 -7.12 3.00 -1.52
N LEU A 32 -7.30 2.73 -2.82
CA LEU A 32 -8.61 2.39 -3.38
C LEU A 32 -9.17 1.10 -2.78
N PHE A 33 -8.28 0.14 -2.54
CA PHE A 33 -8.59 -1.12 -1.89
C PHE A 33 -7.39 -1.61 -1.07
N GLY A 34 -7.64 -2.56 -0.18
CA GLY A 34 -6.68 -3.01 0.80
C GLY A 34 -7.33 -3.72 1.99
N GLY A 35 -6.50 -4.27 2.88
CA GLY A 35 -6.95 -5.01 4.03
C GLY A 35 -5.83 -5.47 4.95
N LEU A 36 -6.23 -5.89 6.15
CA LEU A 36 -5.37 -6.55 7.12
C LEU A 36 -5.56 -8.06 7.04
N PHE A 37 -4.46 -8.78 7.03
CA PHE A 37 -4.39 -10.22 6.85
C PHE A 37 -3.56 -10.84 7.96
N VAL A 38 -3.92 -12.07 8.31
CA VAL A 38 -3.20 -12.88 9.30
C VAL A 38 -1.90 -13.46 8.76
N SER A 39 -1.76 -13.59 7.44
CA SER A 39 -0.60 -14.22 6.79
C SER A 39 -0.25 -13.55 5.46
N ARG A 40 1.04 -13.65 5.08
CA ARG A 40 1.56 -13.19 3.78
C ARG A 40 0.77 -13.79 2.62
N ALA A 41 0.52 -15.09 2.68
CA ALA A 41 -0.18 -15.81 1.62
C ALA A 41 -1.60 -15.26 1.41
N ASN A 42 -2.31 -14.93 2.49
CA ASN A 42 -3.66 -14.35 2.39
C ASN A 42 -3.61 -12.94 1.79
N ALA A 43 -2.64 -12.11 2.21
CA ALA A 43 -2.45 -10.77 1.65
C ALA A 43 -2.11 -10.81 0.14
N VAL A 44 -1.21 -11.71 -0.26
CA VAL A 44 -0.83 -11.91 -1.68
C VAL A 44 -2.01 -12.42 -2.49
N ARG A 45 -2.78 -13.38 -1.96
CA ARG A 45 -3.95 -13.93 -2.66
C ARG A 45 -5.02 -12.88 -2.88
N TYR A 46 -5.26 -12.04 -1.88
CA TYR A 46 -6.17 -10.89 -2.00
C TYR A 46 -5.68 -9.88 -3.05
N ALA A 47 -4.41 -9.48 -2.96
CA ALA A 47 -3.80 -8.54 -3.91
C ALA A 47 -3.86 -9.06 -5.35
N LEU A 48 -3.59 -10.34 -5.57
CA LEU A 48 -3.69 -10.97 -6.89
C LEU A 48 -5.13 -10.94 -7.41
N PHE A 49 -6.11 -11.27 -6.57
CA PHE A 49 -7.51 -11.30 -6.99
C PHE A 49 -8.00 -9.90 -7.38
N GLU A 50 -7.72 -8.89 -6.56
CA GLU A 50 -8.19 -7.52 -6.78
C GLU A 50 -7.45 -6.84 -7.94
N ASN A 51 -6.17 -7.18 -8.15
CA ASN A 51 -5.34 -6.60 -9.21
C ASN A 51 -5.41 -7.36 -10.55
N GLY A 52 -6.44 -8.19 -10.76
CA GLY A 52 -6.65 -8.91 -12.02
C GLY A 52 -5.60 -9.98 -12.32
N HIS A 53 -5.10 -10.66 -11.28
CA HIS A 53 -4.10 -11.75 -11.34
C HIS A 53 -2.73 -11.33 -11.90
N ARG A 54 -2.33 -10.07 -11.66
CA ARG A 54 -1.04 -9.52 -12.06
C ARG A 54 -0.03 -9.58 -10.91
N PRO A 55 0.85 -10.59 -10.83
CA PRO A 55 1.89 -10.64 -9.80
C PRO A 55 2.95 -9.54 -9.97
N GLU A 56 3.16 -9.04 -11.19
CA GLU A 56 4.15 -8.00 -11.51
C GLU A 56 3.82 -6.63 -10.88
N SER A 57 2.57 -6.40 -10.51
CA SER A 57 2.10 -5.19 -9.85
C SER A 57 2.01 -5.35 -8.32
N ILE A 58 2.50 -6.47 -7.77
CA ILE A 58 2.57 -6.69 -6.33
C ILE A 58 4.00 -6.46 -5.84
N ILE A 59 4.16 -5.54 -4.89
CA ILE A 59 5.46 -5.16 -4.32
C ILE A 59 5.45 -5.52 -2.83
N GLU A 60 6.36 -6.41 -2.42
CA GLU A 60 6.56 -6.70 -1.00
C GLU A 60 7.51 -5.68 -0.37
N ILE A 61 7.03 -5.00 0.66
CA ILE A 61 7.79 -4.02 1.44
C ILE A 61 8.43 -4.73 2.63
N ALA A 62 9.77 -4.68 2.71
CA ALA A 62 10.53 -5.21 3.84
C ALA A 62 10.40 -4.35 5.12
N GLY A 63 9.94 -3.10 4.96
CA GLY A 63 9.68 -2.16 6.05
C GLY A 63 8.27 -2.25 6.64
N LEU A 64 7.98 -1.30 7.52
CA LEU A 64 6.65 -1.12 8.12
C LEU A 64 5.67 -0.59 7.08
N ILE A 65 4.52 -1.24 6.94
CA ILE A 65 3.39 -0.72 6.17
C ILE A 65 2.15 -0.70 7.06
N GLU A 66 1.50 0.45 7.15
CA GLU A 66 0.22 0.60 7.82
C GLU A 66 -0.89 0.68 6.77
N LEU A 67 -2.04 0.08 7.07
CA LEU A 67 -3.18 0.16 6.18
C LEU A 67 -3.81 1.55 6.30
N ASP A 68 -3.67 2.38 5.26
CA ASP A 68 -4.30 3.70 5.16
C ASP A 68 -5.30 3.76 4.00
N MET A 69 -6.57 3.46 4.29
CA MET A 69 -7.66 3.53 3.32
C MET A 69 -8.32 4.92 3.29
N ASN A 70 -7.77 5.86 4.06
CA ASN A 70 -8.22 7.25 4.12
C ASN A 70 -7.34 8.16 3.25
N ALA A 71 -6.37 7.58 2.55
CA ALA A 71 -5.57 8.25 1.55
C ALA A 71 -6.47 8.86 0.47
N LEU A 72 -6.69 10.18 0.56
CA LEU A 72 -6.70 11.00 -0.65
C LEU A 72 -5.42 10.62 -1.42
N PRO A 73 -5.41 10.47 -2.77
CA PRO A 73 -4.26 9.96 -3.53
C PRO A 73 -2.95 10.57 -3.01
N PHE A 74 -2.23 9.78 -2.19
CA PHE A 74 -1.51 10.36 -1.06
C PHE A 74 -0.14 10.83 -1.48
N THR A 75 0.03 12.15 -1.44
CA THR A 75 1.33 12.75 -1.18
C THR A 75 1.78 12.27 0.19
N ALA A 76 2.87 11.51 0.23
CA ALA A 76 3.47 10.91 1.41
C ALA A 76 3.76 11.93 2.54
N ALA A 77 2.75 12.27 3.34
CA ALA A 77 2.93 13.09 4.54
C ALA A 77 3.23 12.19 5.73
N THR A 78 4.52 11.88 5.87
CA THR A 78 5.27 11.84 7.13
C THR A 78 4.44 11.90 8.42
N SER A 79 4.14 10.73 9.00
CA SER A 79 3.87 10.63 10.44
C SER A 79 5.19 10.68 11.22
N VAL A 80 5.83 11.85 11.25
CA VAL A 80 6.96 12.18 12.14
C VAL A 80 6.57 13.27 13.14
N GLU A 81 5.27 13.49 13.38
CA GLU A 81 4.75 14.49 14.31
C GLU A 81 4.03 13.85 15.50
N ARG A 82 4.64 12.83 16.10
CA ARG A 82 4.34 12.45 17.49
C ARG A 82 5.66 12.36 18.24
N LEU A 83 6.11 13.47 18.86
CA LEU A 83 6.75 13.48 20.20
C LEU A 83 7.47 14.79 20.63
N GLN A 84 7.32 15.95 19.98
CA GLN A 84 8.05 17.17 20.43
C GLN A 84 7.29 18.19 21.29
N GLN A 85 6.04 17.95 21.71
CA GLN A 85 5.31 18.84 22.65
C GLN A 85 5.03 18.20 24.02
N ARG A 86 6.07 17.86 24.78
CA ARG A 86 5.99 17.77 26.25
C ARG A 86 7.24 18.38 26.89
N ARG A 87 7.32 19.71 26.89
CA ARG A 87 8.01 20.42 27.98
C ARG A 87 6.95 21.24 28.71
N VAL A 88 6.72 20.85 29.95
CA VAL A 88 5.99 21.62 30.96
C VAL A 88 7.03 22.03 32.00
N ALA A 89 6.82 23.21 32.59
CA ALA A 89 7.63 23.98 33.55
C ALA A 89 8.57 25.01 32.91
#